data_AF-X1RMR5-F1
#
_entry.id   AF-X1RMR5-F1
#
_cell.length_a   1.000
_cell.length_b   1.000
_cell.length_c   1.000
_cell.angle_alpha   90.00
_cell.angle_beta   90.00
_cell.angle_gamma   90.00
#
_symmetry.space_group_name_H-M   'P 1'
#
loop_
_entity.id
_entity.type
_entity.pdbx_description
1 polymer ?
#
loop_
_entity_poly.entity_id
_entity_poly.type
_entity_poly.pdbx_seq_one_letter_code
_entity_poly.pdbx_strand_id
1 'polypeptide(L)' 'MGDSVYSNEVAVTTEEWISPVVPDNPSNLLTEAVSGNQINLSWTDNSDNEYGFIIDRKIGSGSWKYLTT' A
#
# COMPACT_ATOMS: atom_id res chain seq x y z
N MET A 1 -56.41 -28.12 4.84
CA MET A 1 -54.94 -28.17 4.97
C MET A 1 -54.46 -26.83 4.44
N GLY A 2 -53.97 -25.98 5.33
CA GLY A 2 -53.47 -24.64 4.97
C GLY A 2 -52.00 -24.58 5.32
N ASP A 3 -51.22 -23.99 4.43
CA ASP A 3 -49.78 -23.87 4.61
C ASP A 3 -49.47 -22.95 5.80
N SER A 4 -48.39 -23.24 6.53
CA SER A 4 -47.95 -22.40 7.64
C SER A 4 -47.44 -21.06 7.13
N VAL A 5 -47.71 -20.01 7.91
CA VAL A 5 -47.11 -18.68 7.69
C VAL A 5 -45.59 -18.74 7.80
N TYR A 6 -44.91 -17.80 7.13
CA TYR A 6 -43.47 -17.67 7.19
C TYR A 6 -42.98 -17.43 8.62
N SER A 7 -41.79 -17.96 8.93
CA SER A 7 -41.08 -17.75 10.19
C SER A 7 -40.56 -16.31 10.30
N ASN A 8 -39.86 -16.00 11.39
CA ASN A 8 -39.21 -14.70 11.58
C ASN A 8 -38.13 -14.42 10.52
N GLU A 9 -37.92 -13.12 10.25
CA GLU A 9 -36.80 -12.62 9.47
C GLU A 9 -35.61 -12.36 10.41
N VAL A 10 -34.39 -12.63 9.93
CA VAL A 10 -33.15 -12.25 10.62
C VAL A 10 -32.30 -11.43 9.67
N ALA A 11 -31.81 -10.29 10.14
CA ALA A 11 -30.84 -9.47 9.42
C ALA A 11 -29.48 -9.65 10.08
N VAL A 12 -28.46 -10.02 9.29
CA VAL A 12 -27.07 -10.08 9.73
C VAL A 12 -26.29 -9.05 8.92
N THR A 13 -25.50 -8.23 9.61
CA THR A 13 -24.53 -7.35 8.98
C THR A 13 -23.17 -8.00 9.15
N THR A 14 -22.49 -8.33 8.06
CA THR A 14 -21.06 -8.65 8.12
C THR A 14 -20.29 -7.37 8.43
N GLU A 15 -19.28 -7.45 9.30
CA GLU A 15 -18.40 -6.31 9.56
C GLU A 15 -17.89 -5.72 8.26
N GLU A 16 -17.94 -4.39 8.17
CA GLU A 16 -17.44 -3.65 7.02
C GLU A 16 -15.97 -4.04 6.86
N TRP A 17 -15.61 -4.61 5.70
CA TRP A 17 -14.20 -4.80 5.36
C TRP A 17 -13.58 -3.41 5.38
N ILE A 18 -12.86 -3.10 6.45
CA ILE A 18 -11.99 -1.95 6.50
C ILE A 18 -11.05 -2.15 5.31
N SER A 19 -11.25 -1.38 4.25
CA SER A 19 -10.32 -1.33 3.12
C SER A 19 -8.92 -1.27 3.73
N PRO A 20 -7.97 -2.13 3.32
CA PRO A 20 -6.64 -2.11 3.93
C PRO A 20 -6.20 -0.66 3.95
N VAL A 21 -5.99 -0.13 5.16
CA VAL A 21 -5.66 1.29 5.32
C VAL A 21 -4.44 1.48 4.43
N VAL A 22 -4.55 2.35 3.43
CA VAL A 22 -3.45 2.56 2.47
C VAL A 22 -2.30 3.11 3.30
N PRO A 23 -1.08 2.57 3.20
CA PRO A 23 0.07 3.15 3.86
C PRO A 23 0.22 4.63 3.49
N ASP A 24 0.39 5.47 4.50
CA ASP A 24 0.83 6.84 4.33
C ASP A 24 2.11 6.88 3.50
N ASN A 25 2.15 7.79 2.52
CA ASN A 25 3.27 7.87 1.60
C ASN A 25 4.57 8.24 2.34
N PRO A 26 5.72 7.66 1.97
CA PRO A 26 7.00 8.14 2.48
C PRO A 26 7.24 9.59 2.08
N SER A 27 8.07 10.28 2.83
CA SER A 27 8.41 11.68 2.58
C SER A 27 9.91 11.93 2.71
N ASN A 28 10.36 13.14 2.37
CA ASN A 28 11.76 13.56 2.51
C ASN A 28 12.78 12.62 1.84
N LEU A 29 12.50 12.14 0.63
CA LEU A 29 13.47 11.33 -0.13
C LEU A 29 14.73 12.16 -0.43
N LEU A 30 15.87 11.68 0.04
CA LEU A 30 17.20 12.22 -0.17
C LEU A 30 18.09 11.19 -0.85
N THR A 31 19.08 11.69 -1.60
CA THR A 31 20.04 10.86 -2.33
C THR A 31 21.45 11.37 -2.10
N GLU A 32 22.38 10.47 -1.79
CA GLU A 32 23.80 10.79 -1.61
C GLU A 32 24.66 9.86 -2.49
N ALA A 33 25.50 10.44 -3.35
CA ALA A 33 26.42 9.67 -4.17
C ALA A 33 27.63 9.23 -3.34
N VAL A 34 27.84 7.91 -3.23
CA VAL A 34 28.96 7.32 -2.49
C VAL A 34 30.13 7.02 -3.43
N SER A 35 29.84 6.58 -4.65
CA SER A 35 30.83 6.32 -5.69
C SER A 35 30.18 6.42 -7.08
N GLY A 36 30.95 6.21 -8.15
CA GLY A 36 30.42 6.22 -9.52
C GLY A 36 29.30 5.20 -9.78
N ASN A 37 29.19 4.16 -8.93
CA ASN A 37 28.24 3.07 -9.10
C ASN A 37 27.35 2.85 -7.86
N GLN A 38 27.36 3.78 -6.89
CA GLN A 38 26.60 3.63 -5.65
C GLN A 38 25.98 4.96 -5.22
N ILE A 39 24.69 4.91 -4.92
CA ILE A 39 23.91 6.00 -4.33
C ILE A 39 23.21 5.44 -3.10
N ASN A 40 23.33 6.15 -1.98
CA ASN A 40 22.51 5.90 -0.80
C ASN A 40 21.19 6.66 -0.92
N LEU A 41 20.10 6.00 -0.58
CA LEU A 41 18.76 6.57 -0.50
C LEU A 41 18.34 6.60 0.97
N SER A 42 17.73 7.70 1.40
CA SER A 42 17.07 7.79 2.70
C SER A 42 15.75 8.53 2.55
N TRP A 43 14.76 8.16 3.37
CA TRP A 43 13.44 8.77 3.40
C TRP A 43 12.84 8.64 4.80
N THR A 44 11.78 9.40 5.07
CA THR A 44 10.96 9.26 6.27
C THR A 44 9.85 8.25 5.97
N ASP A 45 9.82 7.16 6.73
CA ASP A 45 8.68 6.25 6.80
C ASP A 45 7.58 6.91 7.63
N ASN A 46 6.39 6.99 7.04
CA ASN A 46 5.21 7.60 7.64
C ASN A 46 4.14 6.55 8.00
N SER A 47 4.42 5.28 7.72
CA SER A 47 3.47 4.17 7.86
C SER A 47 3.97 3.12 8.85
N ASP A 48 3.03 2.44 9.51
CA ASP A 48 3.31 1.25 10.32
C ASP A 48 2.61 -0.02 9.78
N ASN A 49 1.88 0.14 8.67
CA ASN A 49 0.97 -0.84 8.09
C ASN A 49 1.37 -1.25 6.66
N GLU A 50 2.65 -1.08 6.30
CA GLU A 50 3.21 -1.47 5.01
C GLU A 50 4.01 -2.77 5.06
N TYR A 51 4.15 -3.43 3.91
CA TYR A 51 5.05 -4.58 3.75
C TYR A 51 6.48 -4.16 3.37
N GLY A 52 6.67 -2.92 2.94
CA GLY A 52 7.94 -2.34 2.50
C GLY A 52 7.78 -1.36 1.34
N PHE A 53 8.91 -0.90 0.81
CA PHE A 53 8.98 0.14 -0.22
C PHE A 53 9.36 -0.42 -1.59
N ILE A 54 8.72 0.10 -2.65
CA ILE A 54 9.16 -0.14 -4.03
C ILE A 54 10.10 0.99 -4.45
N ILE A 55 11.27 0.62 -4.96
CA ILE A 55 12.24 1.57 -5.51
C ILE A 55 12.22 1.51 -7.03
N ASP A 56 11.85 2.62 -7.65
CA ASP A 56 11.94 2.82 -9.09
C ASP A 56 13.09 3.77 -9.44
N ARG A 57 13.70 3.58 -10.62
CA ARG A 57 14.73 4.46 -11.18
C ARG A 57 14.46 4.80 -12.64
N LYS A 58 14.65 6.07 -13.01
CA LYS A 58 14.71 6.52 -14.41
C LYS A 58 15.99 7.31 -14.68
N ILE A 59 16.37 7.41 -15.95
CA ILE A 59 17.50 8.22 -16.41
C ILE A 59 16.95 9.35 -17.29
N GLY A 60 17.24 10.61 -16.92
CA GLY A 60 16.76 11.79 -17.65
C GLY A 60 15.24 11.85 -17.76
N SER A 61 14.75 12.10 -18.97
CA SER A 61 13.32 12.14 -19.31
C SER A 61 12.71 10.77 -19.67
N GLY A 62 13.45 9.67 -19.45
CA GLY A 62 12.95 8.32 -19.72
C GLY A 62 11.85 7.85 -18.76
N SER A 63 11.35 6.64 -18.99
CA SER A 63 10.38 5.99 -18.10
C SER A 63 11.01 5.45 -16.82
N TRP A 64 10.22 5.43 -15.74
CA TRP A 64 10.55 4.72 -14.50
C TRP A 64 10.66 3.21 -14.74
N LYS A 65 11.63 2.60 -14.07
CA LYS A 65 11.82 1.16 -14.06
C LYS A 65 11.99 0.69 -12.63
N TYR A 66 11.28 -0.38 -12.30
CA TYR A 66 11.46 -1.13 -11.07
C TYR A 66 12.93 -1.52 -10.88
N LEU A 67 13.47 -1.20 -9.71
CA LEU A 67 14.81 -1.54 -9.29
C LEU A 67 14.79 -2.65 -8.24
N THR A 68 13.99 -2.50 -7.17
CA THR A 68 13.86 -3.49 -6.08
C THR A 68 12.66 -3.19 -5.18
N THR A 69 12.28 -4.17 -4.34
CA THR A 69 11.59 -3.97 -3.06
C THR A 69 12.56 -4.16 -1.90
#